data_AF-A0AAD8ILP0-F1
#
_entry.id   AF-A0AAD8ILP0-F1
#
_cell.length_a   1.000
_cell.length_b   1.000
_cell.length_c   1.000
_cell.angle_alpha   90.00
_cell.angle_beta   90.00
_cell.angle_gamma   90.00
#
_symmetry.space_group_name_H-M   'P 1'
#
loop_
_entity.id
_entity.type
_entity.pdbx_description
1 polymer ?
#
loop_
_entity_poly.entity_id
_entity_poly.type
_entity_poly.pdbx_seq_one_letter_code
_entity_poly.pdbx_strand_id
1 'polypeptide(L)'
;MFNGSKPDPVSSELRYNCCFIWVDVFLPVLNKYLKKRVDSILDLGMVEELEDFYNSTEFNSVSEIGLKKAIGVPEFKKYFGNDCTKFEEDLYEEAVRNVKKNTCQLAKRQMGKIQRLREGKWDLRRVDATTSFKAARGLDSEKAAKIRERQVVETSVKIVNRFLKDE
;
A
#
# COMPACT_ATOMS: atom_id res chain seq x y z
N MET A 1 -5.80 -10.56 11.70
CA MET A 1 -4.66 -10.85 12.61
C MET A 1 -3.74 -11.83 11.88
N PHE A 2 -2.49 -11.45 11.57
CA PHE A 2 -1.50 -12.32 10.91
C PHE A 2 -0.13 -12.27 11.62
N ASN A 3 -0.12 -11.69 12.82
CA ASN A 3 1.04 -11.52 13.71
C ASN A 3 0.88 -12.35 15.00
N GLY A 4 0.04 -13.39 14.98
CA GLY A 4 -0.06 -14.34 16.09
C GLY A 4 1.17 -15.23 16.15
N SER A 5 1.48 -15.75 17.36
CA SER A 5 2.60 -16.66 17.65
C SER A 5 2.54 -18.00 16.89
N LYS A 6 1.42 -18.30 16.21
CA LYS A 6 1.29 -19.38 15.23
C LYS A 6 0.67 -18.80 13.96
N PRO A 7 1.44 -18.62 12.87
CA PRO A 7 0.87 -18.20 11.60
C PRO A 7 0.00 -19.34 11.02
N ASP A 8 -1.15 -18.99 10.46
CA ASP A 8 -2.00 -19.96 9.76
C ASP A 8 -1.20 -20.65 8.64
N PRO A 9 -1.36 -21.97 8.45
CA PRO A 9 -0.67 -22.69 7.40
C PRO A 9 -1.10 -22.18 6.02
N VAL A 10 -0.13 -21.97 5.13
CA VAL A 10 -0.41 -21.63 3.73
C VAL A 10 -0.66 -22.93 2.97
N SER A 11 -1.86 -23.09 2.42
CA SER A 11 -2.15 -24.20 1.50
C SER A 11 -1.32 -24.06 0.23
N SER A 12 -0.68 -25.14 -0.21
CA SER A 12 -0.01 -25.22 -1.51
C SER A 12 -0.97 -25.54 -2.65
N GLU A 13 -2.18 -26.00 -2.35
CA GLU A 13 -3.20 -26.34 -3.35
C GLU A 13 -4.05 -25.11 -3.69
N LEU A 14 -4.20 -24.86 -4.99
CA LEU A 14 -4.96 -23.74 -5.54
C LEU A 14 -6.23 -24.28 -6.21
N ARG A 15 -7.32 -23.52 -6.09
CA ARG A 15 -8.60 -23.89 -6.73
C ARG A 15 -8.59 -23.73 -8.25
N TYR A 16 -7.67 -22.93 -8.77
CA TYR A 16 -7.56 -22.59 -10.19
C TYR A 16 -6.11 -22.70 -10.64
N ASN A 17 -5.91 -22.83 -11.94
CA ASN A 17 -4.62 -22.61 -12.56
C ASN A 17 -4.29 -21.11 -12.47
N CYS A 18 -3.43 -20.71 -11.53
CA CYS A 18 -3.15 -19.31 -11.25
C CYS A 18 -1.76 -18.89 -11.73
N CYS A 19 -1.70 -17.74 -12.39
CA CYS A 19 -0.45 -17.04 -12.68
C CYS A 19 -0.26 -15.86 -11.72
N PHE A 20 0.65 -15.99 -10.74
CA PHE A 20 0.91 -14.93 -9.78
C PHE A 20 2.04 -14.03 -10.25
N ILE A 21 1.72 -12.76 -10.52
CA ILE A 21 2.72 -11.74 -10.82
C ILE A 21 2.95 -10.90 -9.57
N TRP A 22 4.16 -10.96 -9.03
CA TRP A 22 4.55 -10.16 -7.87
C TRP A 22 5.43 -9.00 -8.30
N VAL A 23 4.85 -7.80 -8.33
CA VAL A 23 5.59 -6.56 -8.55
C VAL A 23 6.32 -6.19 -7.25
N ASP A 24 7.63 -6.39 -7.24
CA ASP A 24 8.50 -6.15 -6.10
C ASP A 24 9.22 -4.81 -6.22
N VAL A 25 9.42 -4.14 -5.09
CA VAL A 25 10.14 -2.87 -5.01
C VAL A 25 11.00 -2.89 -3.76
N PHE A 26 12.26 -2.53 -3.90
CA PHE A 26 13.17 -2.45 -2.76
C PHE A 26 12.61 -1.52 -1.68
N LEU A 27 12.47 -2.03 -0.45
CA LEU A 27 11.70 -1.39 0.62
C LEU A 27 12.15 0.05 0.94
N PRO A 28 13.45 0.40 0.98
CA PRO A 28 13.88 1.79 1.13
C PRO A 28 13.43 2.74 0.00
N VAL A 29 13.33 2.23 -1.24
CA VAL A 29 12.82 3.00 -2.38
C VAL A 29 11.31 3.17 -2.25
N LEU A 30 10.60 2.08 -1.92
CA LEU A 30 9.15 2.09 -1.72
C LEU A 30 8.75 3.04 -0.58
N ASN A 31 9.42 2.99 0.56
CA ASN A 31 9.12 3.86 1.71
C ASN A 31 9.25 5.34 1.36
N LYS A 32 10.27 5.71 0.57
CA LYS A 32 10.43 7.10 0.12
C LYS A 32 9.33 7.51 -0.86
N TYR A 33 8.91 6.61 -1.74
CA TYR A 33 7.79 6.86 -2.66
C TYR A 33 6.47 7.00 -1.90
N LEU A 34 6.18 6.10 -0.96
CA LEU A 34 4.95 6.12 -0.15
C LEU A 34 4.80 7.42 0.65
N LYS A 35 5.89 7.92 1.25
CA LYS A 35 5.86 9.22 1.95
C LYS A 35 5.45 10.36 1.02
N LYS A 36 6.07 10.45 -0.16
CA LYS A 36 5.73 11.47 -1.17
C LYS A 36 4.30 11.29 -1.69
N ARG A 37 3.84 10.05 -1.85
CA ARG A 37 2.47 9.76 -2.26
C ARG A 37 1.47 10.25 -1.22
N VAL A 38 1.75 10.11 0.07
CA VAL A 38 0.89 10.67 1.12
C VAL A 38 0.85 12.19 1.01
N ASP A 39 1.99 12.86 0.77
CA ASP A 39 2.00 14.31 0.52
C ASP A 39 1.07 14.68 -0.65
N SER A 40 1.22 13.99 -1.79
CA SER A 40 0.35 14.23 -2.95
C SER A 40 -1.13 13.90 -2.70
N ILE A 41 -1.45 12.96 -1.81
CA ILE A 41 -2.83 12.64 -1.44
C ILE A 41 -3.42 13.76 -0.57
N LEU A 42 -2.63 14.33 0.34
CA LEU A 42 -3.02 15.50 1.11
C LEU A 42 -3.27 16.70 0.19
N ASP A 43 -2.36 16.96 -0.75
CA ASP A 43 -2.49 18.04 -1.75
C ASP A 43 -3.74 17.88 -2.67
N LEU A 44 -4.26 16.65 -2.80
CA LEU A 44 -5.44 16.32 -3.62
C LEU A 44 -6.77 16.43 -2.86
N GLY A 45 -6.77 16.78 -1.57
CA GLY A 45 -7.99 17.01 -0.81
C GLY A 45 -8.34 15.93 0.22
N MET A 46 -7.37 15.15 0.70
CA MET A 46 -7.63 14.07 1.67
C MET A 46 -8.22 14.60 2.99
N VAL A 47 -7.87 15.81 3.41
CA VAL A 47 -8.31 16.35 4.72
C VAL A 47 -9.79 16.70 4.65
N GLU A 48 -10.21 17.31 3.54
CA GLU A 48 -11.56 17.69 3.21
C GLU A 48 -12.45 16.44 3.08
N GLU A 49 -11.97 15.41 2.37
CA GLU A 49 -12.66 14.11 2.30
C GLU A 49 -12.85 13.47 3.69
N LEU A 50 -11.85 13.59 4.56
CA LEU A 50 -11.95 13.05 5.92
C LEU A 50 -12.91 13.89 6.78
N GLU A 51 -12.88 15.21 6.68
CA GLU A 51 -13.79 16.10 7.40
C GLU A 51 -15.25 15.76 7.08
N ASP A 52 -15.58 15.63 5.79
CA ASP A 52 -16.90 15.19 5.34
C ASP A 52 -17.26 13.81 5.90
N PHE A 53 -16.30 12.87 5.88
CA PHE A 53 -16.48 11.53 6.44
C PHE A 53 -16.77 11.56 7.95
N TYR A 54 -16.08 12.40 8.72
CA TYR A 54 -16.28 12.55 10.17
C TYR A 54 -17.59 13.24 10.52
N ASN A 55 -18.04 14.18 9.69
CA ASN A 55 -19.31 14.89 9.85
C ASN A 55 -20.52 14.04 9.44
N SER A 56 -20.31 12.93 8.73
CA SER A 56 -21.38 12.01 8.34
C SER A 56 -22.02 11.28 9.54
N THR A 57 -23.35 11.12 9.51
CA THR A 57 -24.12 10.38 10.53
C THR A 57 -23.73 8.90 10.63
N GLU A 58 -23.08 8.34 9.61
CA GLU A 58 -22.58 6.96 9.53
C GLU A 58 -21.31 6.73 10.39
N PHE A 59 -20.55 7.78 10.65
CA PHE A 59 -19.38 7.70 11.53
C PHE A 59 -19.78 7.44 13.00
N ASN A 60 -20.95 7.90 13.43
CA ASN A 60 -21.40 7.80 14.81
C ASN A 60 -22.13 6.48 15.16
N SER A 61 -22.56 5.70 14.17
CA SER A 61 -23.49 4.57 14.37
C SER A 61 -22.86 3.16 14.31
N VAL A 62 -21.60 3.02 13.90
CA VAL A 62 -20.98 1.69 13.66
C VAL A 62 -19.63 1.51 14.33
N SER A 63 -19.40 0.31 14.89
CA SER A 63 -18.13 -0.26 15.40
C SER A 63 -16.92 0.03 14.49
N GLU A 64 -15.68 -0.07 15.03
CA GLU A 64 -14.38 0.13 14.35
C GLU A 64 -14.08 -0.94 13.26
N ILE A 65 -15.02 -1.17 12.35
CA ILE A 65 -15.00 -2.21 11.32
C ILE A 65 -15.14 -1.55 9.93
N GLY A 66 -14.65 -2.22 8.90
CA GLY A 66 -14.80 -1.76 7.51
C GLY A 66 -13.93 -0.54 7.19
N LEU A 67 -14.53 0.46 6.53
CA LEU A 67 -13.84 1.64 6.01
C LEU A 67 -13.10 2.44 7.10
N LYS A 68 -13.59 2.42 8.35
CA LYS A 68 -12.93 3.06 9.50
C LYS A 68 -11.52 2.54 9.81
N LYS A 69 -11.10 1.41 9.22
CA LYS A 69 -9.74 0.86 9.32
C LYS A 69 -8.77 1.40 8.25
N ALA A 70 -9.26 2.19 7.30
CA ALA A 70 -8.41 2.80 6.28
C ALA A 70 -7.37 3.71 6.95
N ILE A 71 -6.11 3.59 6.53
CA ILE A 71 -5.03 4.47 7.01
C ILE A 71 -5.37 5.90 6.58
N GLY A 72 -5.36 6.83 7.52
CA GLY A 72 -5.88 8.18 7.38
C GLY A 72 -6.97 8.44 8.41
N VAL A 73 -7.96 7.55 8.48
CA VAL A 73 -9.11 7.72 9.38
C VAL A 73 -8.67 7.70 10.85
N PRO A 74 -8.17 6.59 11.43
CA PRO A 74 -7.85 6.56 12.86
C PRO A 74 -6.73 7.52 13.25
N GLU A 75 -5.83 7.88 12.33
CA GLU A 75 -4.76 8.86 12.55
C GLU A 75 -5.29 10.28 12.71
N PHE A 76 -6.30 10.67 11.93
CA PHE A 76 -6.91 12.00 12.00
C PHE A 76 -8.05 12.10 13.04
N LYS A 77 -8.41 11.00 13.71
CA LYS A 77 -9.45 10.99 14.76
C LYS A 77 -9.22 12.03 15.87
N LYS A 78 -7.97 12.30 16.24
CA LYS A 78 -7.63 13.32 17.24
C LYS A 78 -7.60 14.74 16.69
N TYR A 79 -7.36 14.89 15.39
CA TYR A 79 -7.37 16.19 14.73
C TYR A 79 -8.80 16.71 14.59
N PHE A 80 -9.74 15.84 14.17
CA PHE A 80 -11.17 16.17 14.10
C PHE A 80 -11.91 16.02 15.44
N GLY A 81 -11.30 15.30 16.40
CA GLY A 81 -11.80 15.22 17.77
C GLY A 81 -11.40 16.47 18.52
N ASN A 82 -12.37 17.18 19.10
CA ASN A 82 -12.24 18.47 19.78
C ASN A 82 -11.40 18.41 21.09
N ASP A 83 -10.20 17.83 21.05
CA ASP A 83 -9.33 17.59 22.20
C ASP A 83 -8.51 18.85 22.48
N CYS A 84 -9.02 19.70 23.39
CA CYS A 84 -8.54 21.06 23.69
C CYS A 84 -7.13 21.15 24.33
N THR A 85 -6.29 20.12 24.20
CA THR A 85 -5.03 19.99 24.93
C THR A 85 -3.78 20.31 24.09
N LYS A 86 -3.90 20.42 22.76
CA LYS A 86 -2.80 20.70 21.82
C LYS A 86 -3.19 21.77 20.79
N PHE A 87 -2.20 22.44 20.21
CA PHE A 87 -2.41 23.30 19.05
C PHE A 87 -2.85 22.45 17.85
N GLU A 88 -3.79 22.96 17.06
CA GLU A 88 -4.38 22.29 15.89
C GLU A 88 -3.30 21.86 14.86
N GLU A 89 -2.29 22.70 14.66
CA GLU A 89 -1.14 22.43 13.79
C GLU A 89 -0.31 21.22 14.27
N ASP A 90 -0.07 21.10 15.59
CA ASP A 90 0.65 19.95 16.16
C ASP A 90 -0.12 18.64 15.94
N LEU A 91 -1.45 18.67 16.07
CA LEU A 91 -2.33 17.52 15.86
C LEU A 91 -2.33 17.10 14.39
N TYR A 92 -2.39 18.06 13.47
CA TYR A 92 -2.30 17.82 12.04
C TYR A 92 -0.97 17.15 11.66
N GLU A 93 0.15 17.73 12.09
CA GLU A 93 1.47 17.19 11.79
C GLU A 93 1.68 15.79 12.39
N GLU A 94 1.17 15.55 13.60
CA GLU A 94 1.18 14.23 14.23
C GLU A 94 0.38 13.22 13.40
N ALA A 95 -0.83 13.59 12.95
CA ALA A 95 -1.67 12.74 12.12
C ALA A 95 -0.97 12.39 10.79
N VAL A 96 -0.45 13.38 10.05
CA VAL A 96 0.28 13.17 8.79
C VAL A 96 1.48 12.27 8.97
N ARG A 97 2.26 12.48 10.04
CA ARG A 97 3.42 11.64 10.39
C ARG A 97 3.01 10.20 10.64
N ASN A 98 1.89 9.99 11.35
CA ASN A 98 1.35 8.67 11.64
C ASN A 98 0.81 7.99 10.37
N VAL A 99 0.15 8.70 9.46
CA VAL A 99 -0.30 8.16 8.16
C VAL A 99 0.89 7.65 7.35
N LYS A 100 1.96 8.47 7.23
CA LYS A 100 3.20 8.07 6.56
C LYS A 100 3.83 6.84 7.20
N LYS A 101 3.92 6.82 8.53
CA LYS A 101 4.51 5.71 9.31
C LYS A 101 3.70 4.43 9.12
N ASN A 102 2.39 4.48 9.29
CA ASN A 102 1.51 3.32 9.20
C ASN A 102 1.44 2.78 7.78
N THR A 103 1.48 3.64 6.75
CA THR A 103 1.60 3.23 5.34
C THR A 103 2.89 2.45 5.08
N CYS A 104 4.04 2.92 5.59
CA CYS A 104 5.31 2.19 5.48
C CYS A 104 5.29 0.86 6.24
N GLN A 105 4.68 0.83 7.43
CA GLN A 105 4.53 -0.40 8.20
C GLN A 105 3.62 -1.40 7.50
N LEU A 106 2.53 -0.95 6.87
CA LEU A 106 1.65 -1.79 6.06
C LEU A 106 2.43 -2.42 4.91
N ALA A 107 3.21 -1.63 4.16
CA ALA A 107 4.05 -2.15 3.08
C ALA A 107 5.03 -3.23 3.56
N LYS A 108 5.71 -3.00 4.71
CA LYS A 108 6.59 -4.02 5.32
C LYS A 108 5.83 -5.30 5.69
N ARG A 109 4.63 -5.17 6.26
CA ARG A 109 3.78 -6.33 6.61
C ARG A 109 3.30 -7.08 5.36
N GLN A 110 2.96 -6.37 4.28
CA GLN A 110 2.57 -6.97 3.01
C GLN A 110 3.72 -7.77 2.40
N MET A 111 4.95 -7.23 2.39
CA MET A 111 6.13 -7.99 1.94
C MET A 111 6.33 -9.27 2.75
N GLY A 112 6.22 -9.19 4.08
CA GLY A 112 6.31 -10.37 4.95
C GLY A 112 5.22 -11.42 4.68
N LYS A 113 4.00 -11.00 4.30
CA LYS A 113 2.94 -11.93 3.89
C LYS A 113 3.24 -12.59 2.55
N ILE A 114 3.74 -11.83 1.57
CA ILE A 114 4.11 -12.37 0.25
C ILE A 114 5.25 -13.39 0.39
N GLN A 115 6.23 -13.11 1.24
CA GLN A 115 7.32 -14.04 1.54
C GLN A 115 6.81 -15.36 2.12
N ARG A 116 5.83 -15.31 3.02
CA ARG A 116 5.16 -16.52 3.53
C ARG A 116 4.43 -17.31 2.43
N LEU A 117 3.77 -16.64 1.49
CA LEU A 117 3.14 -17.32 0.35
C LEU A 117 4.18 -18.05 -0.50
N ARG A 118 5.33 -17.41 -0.74
CA ARG A 118 6.46 -18.02 -1.46
C ARG A 118 7.01 -19.25 -0.74
N GLU A 119 7.18 -19.19 0.58
CA GLU A 119 7.57 -20.32 1.42
C GLU A 119 6.53 -21.45 1.39
N GLY A 120 5.25 -21.10 1.25
CA GLY A 120 4.13 -22.01 1.03
C GLY A 120 4.07 -22.64 -0.36
N LYS A 121 5.16 -22.59 -1.15
CA LYS A 121 5.29 -23.16 -2.50
C LYS A 121 4.44 -22.49 -3.59
N TRP A 122 3.95 -21.28 -3.37
CA TRP A 122 3.26 -20.53 -4.42
C TRP A 122 4.28 -20.07 -5.48
N ASP A 123 3.99 -20.34 -6.76
CA ASP A 123 4.84 -19.90 -7.89
C ASP A 123 4.64 -18.40 -8.17
N LEU A 124 5.30 -17.56 -7.36
CA LEU A 124 5.26 -16.11 -7.50
C LEU A 124 6.31 -15.64 -8.52
N ARG A 125 5.85 -15.18 -9.68
CA ARG A 125 6.70 -14.62 -10.75
C ARG A 125 7.06 -13.18 -10.39
N ARG A 126 8.26 -12.98 -9.83
CA ARG A 126 8.74 -11.66 -9.40
C ARG A 126 9.08 -10.75 -10.59
N VAL A 127 8.55 -9.53 -10.54
CA VAL A 127 8.83 -8.43 -11.47
C VAL A 127 9.41 -7.26 -10.66
N ASP A 128 10.69 -6.95 -10.84
CA ASP A 128 11.34 -5.86 -10.10
C ASP A 128 10.99 -4.50 -10.71
N ALA A 129 10.25 -3.68 -9.96
CA ALA A 129 9.89 -2.32 -10.33
C ALA A 129 10.74 -1.26 -9.63
N THR A 130 11.80 -1.62 -8.91
CA THR A 130 12.63 -0.70 -8.11
C THR A 130 13.15 0.47 -8.93
N THR A 131 13.67 0.21 -10.13
CA THR A 131 14.19 1.23 -11.05
C THR A 131 13.09 2.13 -11.59
N SER A 132 11.91 1.59 -11.90
CA SER A 132 10.72 2.38 -12.26
C SER A 132 10.31 3.35 -11.13
N PHE A 133 10.34 2.88 -9.87
CA PHE A 133 10.02 3.71 -8.71
C PHE A 133 11.11 4.75 -8.41
N LYS A 134 12.39 4.44 -8.67
CA LYS A 134 13.47 5.44 -8.61
C LYS A 134 13.28 6.52 -9.69
N ALA A 135 12.96 6.11 -10.91
CA ALA A 135 12.74 7.00 -12.04
C ALA A 135 11.56 7.96 -11.81
N ALA A 136 10.42 7.44 -11.31
CA ALA A 136 9.23 8.23 -11.01
C ALA A 136 9.45 9.36 -9.98
N ARG A 137 10.61 9.39 -9.29
CA ARG A 137 10.94 10.43 -8.30
C ARG A 137 11.87 11.52 -8.81
N GLY A 138 12.56 11.32 -9.94
CA GLY A 138 13.63 12.24 -10.36
C GLY A 138 13.95 12.28 -11.85
N LEU A 139 13.28 11.49 -12.69
CA LEU A 139 13.38 11.59 -14.13
C LEU A 139 12.13 12.26 -14.71
N ASP A 140 12.30 12.81 -15.92
CA ASP A 140 11.18 13.23 -16.74
C ASP A 140 10.14 12.10 -16.90
N SER A 141 8.87 12.49 -16.92
CA SER A 141 7.72 11.57 -16.89
C SER A 141 7.78 10.55 -18.03
N GLU A 142 8.24 10.97 -19.21
CA GLU A 142 8.37 10.10 -20.39
C GLU A 142 9.44 9.02 -20.19
N LYS A 143 10.59 9.38 -19.59
CA LYS A 143 11.67 8.42 -19.30
C LYS A 143 11.25 7.42 -18.23
N ALA A 144 10.54 7.87 -17.20
CA ALA A 144 10.00 6.99 -16.17
C ALA A 144 8.95 6.02 -16.74
N ALA A 145 8.10 6.49 -17.67
CA ALA A 145 7.14 5.65 -18.38
C ALA A 145 7.83 4.56 -19.22
N LYS A 146 8.87 4.91 -19.99
CA LYS A 146 9.66 3.92 -20.79
C LYS A 146 10.31 2.85 -19.92
N ILE A 147 10.87 3.23 -18.77
CA ILE A 147 11.47 2.27 -17.81
C ILE A 147 10.40 1.32 -17.27
N ARG A 148 9.24 1.86 -16.88
CA ARG A 148 8.10 1.07 -16.39
C ARG A 148 7.60 0.10 -17.45
N GLU A 149 7.43 0.57 -18.67
CA GLU A 149 6.96 -0.24 -19.80
C GLU A 149 7.88 -1.46 -19.99
N ARG A 150 9.18 -1.20 -20.15
CA ARG A 150 10.17 -2.24 -20.41
C ARG A 150 10.34 -3.23 -19.25
N GLN A 151 10.39 -2.73 -18.01
CA GLN A 151 10.74 -3.57 -16.86
C GLN A 151 9.54 -4.28 -16.24
N VAL A 152 8.39 -3.60 -16.20
CA VAL A 152 7.20 -4.12 -15.53
C VAL A 152 6.22 -4.68 -16.54
N VAL A 153 5.83 -3.90 -17.55
CA VAL A 153 4.75 -4.28 -18.48
C VAL A 153 5.20 -5.41 -19.41
N GLU A 154 6.28 -5.21 -20.17
CA GLU A 154 6.79 -6.23 -21.10
C GLU A 154 7.15 -7.54 -20.39
N THR A 155 7.78 -7.46 -19.22
CA THR A 155 8.13 -8.64 -18.41
C THR A 155 6.87 -9.39 -17.98
N SER A 156 5.85 -8.67 -17.50
CA SER A 156 4.57 -9.26 -17.09
C SER A 156 3.85 -9.90 -18.26
N VAL A 157 3.83 -9.24 -19.43
CA VAL A 157 3.23 -9.77 -20.66
C VAL A 157 3.94 -11.06 -21.09
N LYS A 158 5.26 -11.14 -21.02
CA LYS A 158 6.02 -12.37 -21.32
C LYS A 158 5.67 -13.51 -20.36
N ILE A 159 5.46 -13.20 -19.08
CA ILE A 159 5.05 -14.19 -18.06
C ILE A 159 3.65 -14.73 -18.39
N VAL A 160 2.68 -13.84 -18.64
CA VAL A 160 1.30 -14.23 -18.97
C VAL A 160 1.24 -15.01 -20.28
N ASN A 161 1.95 -14.56 -21.32
CA ASN A 161 1.98 -15.25 -22.61
C ASN A 161 2.58 -16.64 -22.54
N ARG A 162 3.52 -16.89 -21.61
CA ARG A 162 4.04 -18.24 -21.38
C ARG A 162 2.99 -19.09 -20.67
N PHE A 163 2.39 -18.55 -19.61
CA PHE A 163 1.34 -19.22 -18.87
C PHE A 163 0.16 -19.64 -19.75
N LEU A 164 -0.28 -18.78 -20.68
CA LEU A 164 -1.37 -19.07 -21.62
C LEU A 164 -0.99 -20.05 -22.76
N LYS A 165 0.30 -20.34 -22.96
CA LYS A 165 0.79 -21.30 -23.97
C LYS A 165 1.14 -22.66 -23.40
N ASP A 166 1.30 -22.73 -22.08
CA ASP A 166 1.50 -23.97 -21.34
C ASP A 166 0.14 -24.66 -21.01
N GLU A 167 -0.98 -24.10 -21.50
CA GLU A 167 -2.29 -24.75 -21.73
C GLU A 167 -2.39 -25.27 -23.16
#